data_AF-A0A2V2UG99-F1
#
_entry.id   AF-A0A2V2UG99-F1
#
_cell.length_a   1.000
_cell.length_b   1.000
_cell.length_c   1.000
_cell.angle_alpha   90.00
_cell.angle_beta   90.00
_cell.angle_gamma   90.00
#
_symmetry.space_group_name_H-M   'P 1'
#
loop_
_entity.id
_entity.type
_entity.pdbx_description
1 polymer ?
#
loop_
_entity_poly.entity_id
_entity_poly.type
_entity_poly.pdbx_seq_one_letter_code
_entity_poly.pdbx_strand_id
1 'polypeptide(L)'
;MVASDYIQIISTVIYASALGISLISFSEVRRNTRIQTEQQLYMNILSSSYSLWNNETISKIAKESPEISSYLALVDSPEEYNNISAIIDFFEFLFRLYKTKMLDKELWDRWKASAKSTMNIPKIKKVWDKTKDIHTHEFVKFIDSL
;
A
#
# COMPACT_ATOMS: atom_id res chain seq x y z
N MET A 1 46.73 -35.39 19.09
CA MET A 1 46.09 -34.64 17.99
C MET A 1 47.16 -33.82 17.32
N VAL A 2 47.27 -33.93 16.00
CA VAL A 2 48.23 -33.15 15.20
C VAL A 2 47.58 -31.80 14.89
N ALA A 3 48.34 -30.72 14.75
CA ALA A 3 47.81 -29.38 14.44
C ALA A 3 46.83 -29.35 13.25
N SER A 4 46.99 -30.29 12.30
CA SER A 4 46.08 -30.53 11.17
C SER A 4 44.64 -30.83 11.59
N ASP A 5 44.43 -31.61 12.65
CA ASP A 5 43.09 -32.03 13.10
C ASP A 5 42.31 -30.83 13.65
N TYR A 6 43.00 -29.95 14.39
CA TYR A 6 42.41 -28.71 14.90
C TYR A 6 42.03 -27.75 13.77
N ILE A 7 42.89 -27.59 12.77
CA ILE A 7 42.61 -26.75 11.59
C ILE A 7 41.39 -27.27 10.82
N GLN A 8 41.24 -28.59 10.70
CA GLN A 8 40.12 -29.21 9.99
C GLN A 8 38.79 -29.05 10.75
N ILE A 9 38.80 -29.18 12.07
CA ILE A 9 37.61 -28.93 12.91
C ILE A 9 37.22 -27.45 12.86
N ILE A 10 38.19 -26.53 13.02
CA ILE A 10 37.93 -25.09 13.01
C ILE A 10 37.40 -24.64 11.65
N SER A 11 38.01 -25.09 10.55
CA SER A 11 37.53 -24.76 9.19
C SER A 11 36.12 -25.30 8.95
N THR A 12 35.81 -26.52 9.41
CA THR A 12 34.45 -27.07 9.32
C THR A 12 33.43 -26.21 10.06
N VAL A 13 33.75 -25.75 11.27
CA VAL A 13 32.88 -24.84 12.04
C VAL A 13 32.69 -23.50 11.34
N ILE A 14 33.76 -22.94 10.76
CA ILE A 14 33.70 -21.68 10.00
C ILE A 14 32.79 -21.84 8.76
N TYR A 15 32.98 -22.89 7.97
CA TYR A 15 32.16 -23.12 6.77
C TYR A 15 30.69 -23.39 7.11
N ALA A 16 30.41 -24.18 8.16
CA ALA A 16 29.05 -24.42 8.63
C ALA A 16 28.37 -23.11 9.08
N SER A 17 29.10 -22.25 9.79
CA SER A 17 28.60 -20.95 10.24
C SER A 17 28.32 -20.01 9.07
N ALA A 18 29.23 -19.93 8.10
CA ALA A 18 29.05 -19.12 6.89
C ALA A 18 27.85 -19.59 6.04
N LEU A 19 27.66 -20.91 5.93
CA LEU A 19 26.51 -21.49 5.24
C LEU A 19 25.20 -21.16 5.98
N GLY A 20 25.19 -21.25 7.31
CA GLY A 20 24.05 -20.86 8.14
C GLY A 20 23.63 -19.40 7.94
N ILE A 21 24.58 -18.47 8.01
CA ILE A 21 24.34 -17.04 7.76
C ILE A 21 23.81 -16.83 6.34
N SER A 22 24.42 -17.49 5.35
CA SER A 22 24.02 -17.36 3.94
C SER A 22 22.57 -17.81 3.70
N LEU A 23 22.13 -18.89 4.35
CA LEU A 23 20.74 -19.37 4.27
C LEU A 23 19.75 -18.39 4.91
N ILE A 24 20.10 -17.81 6.06
CA ILE A 24 19.29 -16.78 6.72
C ILE A 24 19.16 -15.56 5.82
N SER A 25 20.28 -15.03 5.32
CA SER A 25 20.29 -13.88 4.42
C SER A 25 19.52 -14.16 3.12
N PHE A 26 19.64 -15.35 2.53
CA PHE A 26 18.87 -15.73 1.35
C PHE A 26 17.36 -15.77 1.63
N SER A 27 16.95 -16.28 2.80
CA SER A 27 15.55 -16.30 3.22
C SER A 27 14.99 -14.88 3.38
N GLU A 28 15.76 -13.98 4.00
CA GLU A 28 15.40 -12.56 4.16
C GLU A 28 15.28 -11.85 2.81
N VAL A 29 16.26 -12.03 1.91
CA VAL A 29 16.22 -11.45 0.55
C VAL A 29 14.98 -11.94 -0.18
N ARG A 30 14.71 -13.26 -0.18
CA ARG A 30 13.53 -13.82 -0.85
C ARG A 30 12.22 -13.26 -0.28
N ARG A 31 12.13 -13.13 1.04
CA ARG A 31 10.97 -12.53 1.71
C ARG A 31 10.78 -11.07 1.31
N ASN A 32 11.86 -10.29 1.32
CA ASN A 32 11.83 -8.87 0.96
C ASN A 32 11.46 -8.68 -0.52
N THR A 33 12.02 -9.47 -1.43
CA THR A 33 11.66 -9.44 -2.86
C THR A 33 10.18 -9.75 -3.06
N ARG A 34 9.62 -10.73 -2.34
CA ARG A 34 8.19 -11.04 -2.42
C ARG A 34 7.33 -9.86 -1.96
N ILE A 35 7.67 -9.26 -0.82
CA ILE A 35 6.96 -8.09 -0.28
C ILE A 35 7.00 -6.93 -1.28
N GLN A 36 8.17 -6.61 -1.83
CA GLN A 36 8.33 -5.55 -2.84
C GLN A 36 7.52 -5.85 -4.10
N THR A 37 7.49 -7.11 -4.53
CA THR A 37 6.68 -7.54 -5.68
C THR A 37 5.18 -7.36 -5.41
N GLU A 38 4.69 -7.76 -4.23
CA GLU A 38 3.29 -7.58 -3.83
C GLU A 38 2.91 -6.08 -3.79
N GLN A 39 3.79 -5.22 -3.29
CA GLN A 39 3.60 -3.76 -3.29
C GLN A 39 3.56 -3.17 -4.70
N GLN A 40 4.50 -3.56 -5.56
CA GLN A 40 4.55 -3.09 -6.94
C GLN A 40 3.32 -3.53 -7.72
N LEU A 41 2.88 -4.78 -7.54
CA LEU A 41 1.65 -5.29 -8.13
C LEU A 41 0.44 -4.48 -7.67
N TYR A 42 0.33 -4.18 -6.39
CA TYR A 42 -0.76 -3.38 -5.85
C TYR A 42 -0.79 -1.97 -6.45
N MET A 43 0.36 -1.29 -6.52
CA MET A 43 0.45 0.03 -7.17
C MET A 43 0.12 0.00 -8.66
N ASN A 44 0.56 -1.04 -9.37
CA ASN A 44 0.22 -1.22 -10.78
C ASN A 44 -1.28 -1.45 -10.97
N ILE A 45 -1.93 -2.22 -10.08
CA ILE A 45 -3.37 -2.43 -10.11
C ILE A 45 -4.09 -1.10 -9.86
N LEU A 46 -3.72 -0.33 -8.83
CA LEU A 46 -4.32 0.98 -8.57
C LEU A 46 -4.19 1.93 -9.78
N SER A 47 -2.99 2.03 -10.35
CA SER A 47 -2.76 2.87 -11.54
C SER A 47 -3.58 2.40 -12.75
N SER A 48 -3.71 1.10 -12.94
CA SER A 48 -4.49 0.53 -14.04
C SER A 48 -5.98 0.77 -13.83
N SER A 49 -6.48 0.56 -12.61
CA SER A 49 -7.86 0.86 -12.21
C SER A 49 -8.20 2.33 -12.43
N TYR A 50 -7.33 3.25 -12.01
CA TYR A 50 -7.52 4.69 -12.27
C TYR A 50 -7.62 4.99 -13.77
N SER A 51 -6.74 4.41 -14.59
CA SER A 51 -6.80 4.56 -16.04
C SER A 51 -8.08 3.99 -16.66
N LEU A 52 -8.60 2.87 -16.13
CA LEU A 52 -9.85 2.27 -16.59
C LEU A 52 -11.05 3.13 -16.23
N TRP A 53 -11.12 3.64 -15.01
CA TRP A 53 -12.23 4.48 -14.55
C TRP A 53 -12.30 5.85 -15.26
N ASN A 54 -11.15 6.36 -15.72
CA ASN A 54 -11.08 7.57 -16.54
C ASN A 54 -11.27 7.33 -18.05
N ASN A 55 -11.47 6.08 -18.47
CA ASN A 55 -11.86 5.79 -19.84
C ASN A 55 -13.32 6.20 -20.08
N GLU A 56 -13.59 6.89 -21.19
CA GLU A 56 -14.93 7.40 -21.50
C GLU A 56 -16.00 6.29 -21.59
N THR A 57 -15.66 5.13 -22.16
CA THR A 57 -16.58 3.99 -22.29
C THR A 57 -16.97 3.44 -20.93
N ILE A 58 -16.00 3.21 -20.06
CA ILE A 58 -16.24 2.70 -18.71
C ILE A 58 -17.01 3.73 -17.88
N SER A 59 -16.65 5.01 -17.97
CA SER A 59 -17.35 6.10 -17.30
C SER A 59 -18.82 6.21 -17.71
N LYS A 60 -19.16 5.93 -18.97
CA LYS A 60 -20.56 5.87 -19.43
C LYS A 60 -21.31 4.69 -18.81
N ILE A 61 -20.75 3.49 -18.87
CA ILE A 61 -21.36 2.28 -18.32
C ILE A 61 -21.52 2.38 -16.80
N ALA A 62 -20.54 2.98 -16.11
CA ALA A 62 -20.55 3.20 -14.68
C ALA A 62 -21.79 3.96 -14.18
N LYS A 63 -22.30 4.90 -15.00
CA LYS A 63 -23.50 5.70 -14.66
C LYS A 63 -24.80 4.89 -14.66
N GLU A 64 -24.81 3.70 -15.27
CA GLU A 64 -25.96 2.80 -15.25
C GLU A 64 -26.19 2.19 -13.86
N SER A 65 -25.15 2.12 -13.03
CA SER A 65 -25.28 1.71 -11.63
C SER A 65 -25.85 2.87 -10.79
N PRO A 66 -27.00 2.68 -10.12
CA PRO A 66 -27.56 3.72 -9.24
C PRO A 66 -26.62 4.09 -8.10
N GLU A 67 -25.87 3.11 -7.60
CA GLU A 67 -24.90 3.30 -6.53
C GLU A 67 -23.75 4.20 -6.99
N ILE A 68 -23.09 3.86 -8.10
CA ILE A 68 -21.97 4.63 -8.64
C ILE A 68 -22.44 6.02 -9.10
N SER A 69 -23.60 6.11 -9.75
CA SER A 69 -24.22 7.37 -10.15
C SER A 69 -24.41 8.31 -8.95
N SER A 70 -24.79 7.77 -7.78
CA SER A 70 -24.91 8.55 -6.56
C SER A 70 -23.58 9.12 -6.05
N TYR A 71 -22.46 8.44 -6.30
CA TYR A 71 -21.12 8.91 -5.96
C TYR A 71 -20.64 9.99 -6.93
N LEU A 72 -20.88 9.79 -8.22
CA LEU A 72 -20.53 10.75 -9.26
C LEU A 72 -21.29 12.07 -9.12
N ALA A 73 -22.52 12.04 -8.61
CA ALA A 73 -23.32 13.23 -8.32
C ALA A 73 -22.76 14.12 -7.18
N LEU A 74 -21.72 13.66 -6.47
CA LEU A 74 -21.09 14.44 -5.40
C LEU A 74 -20.10 15.50 -5.91
N VAL A 75 -19.67 15.37 -7.17
CA VAL A 75 -18.61 16.16 -7.81
C VAL A 75 -19.06 16.68 -9.19
N ASP A 76 -18.23 17.49 -9.83
CA ASP A 76 -18.60 18.15 -11.09
C ASP A 76 -18.35 17.25 -12.31
N SER A 77 -17.45 16.26 -12.20
CA SER A 77 -17.16 15.31 -13.28
C SER A 77 -16.76 13.92 -12.77
N PRO A 78 -16.94 12.85 -13.57
CA PRO A 78 -16.45 11.52 -13.20
C PRO A 78 -14.93 11.47 -12.97
N GLU A 79 -14.17 12.24 -13.74
CA GLU A 79 -12.72 12.36 -13.56
C GLU A 79 -12.39 12.97 -12.18
N GLU A 80 -13.13 13.98 -11.73
CA GLU A 80 -12.95 14.56 -10.39
C GLU A 80 -13.20 13.51 -9.30
N TYR A 81 -14.26 12.71 -9.41
CA TYR A 81 -14.53 11.62 -8.47
C TYR A 81 -13.38 10.60 -8.45
N ASN A 82 -12.94 10.15 -9.63
CA ASN A 82 -11.87 9.16 -9.76
C ASN A 82 -10.54 9.66 -9.17
N ASN A 83 -10.24 10.95 -9.35
CA ASN A 83 -9.08 11.60 -8.72
C ASN A 83 -9.17 11.59 -7.20
N ILE A 84 -10.33 11.93 -6.64
CA ILE A 84 -10.55 11.89 -5.20
C ILE A 84 -10.41 10.47 -4.67
N SER A 85 -11.05 9.49 -5.31
CA SER A 85 -10.97 8.08 -4.95
C SER A 85 -9.52 7.59 -4.97
N ALA A 86 -8.77 7.90 -6.02
CA ALA A 86 -7.37 7.50 -6.16
C ALA A 86 -6.47 8.07 -5.06
N ILE A 87 -6.72 9.31 -4.62
CA ILE A 87 -6.00 9.90 -3.48
C ILE A 87 -6.33 9.17 -2.17
N ILE A 88 -7.59 8.80 -1.95
CA ILE A 88 -8.00 8.03 -0.76
C ILE A 88 -7.35 6.64 -0.77
N ASP A 89 -7.41 5.93 -1.91
CA ASP A 89 -6.77 4.62 -2.08
C ASP A 89 -5.26 4.68 -1.84
N PHE A 90 -4.61 5.75 -2.29
CA PHE A 90 -3.20 6.01 -2.04
C PHE A 90 -2.91 6.16 -0.53
N PHE A 91 -3.75 6.89 0.22
CA PHE A 91 -3.59 6.97 1.67
C PHE A 91 -3.85 5.65 2.39
N GLU A 92 -4.82 4.84 1.92
CA GLU A 92 -5.04 3.50 2.48
C GLU A 92 -3.80 2.61 2.26
N PHE A 93 -3.19 2.69 1.08
CA PHE A 93 -1.97 1.95 0.79
C PHE A 93 -0.84 2.34 1.75
N LEU A 94 -0.59 3.65 1.91
CA LEU A 94 0.43 4.14 2.85
C LEU A 94 0.14 3.73 4.29
N PHE A 95 -1.12 3.76 4.70
CA PHE A 95 -1.55 3.27 6.02
C PHE A 95 -1.22 1.79 6.21
N ARG A 96 -1.48 0.96 5.19
CA ARG A 96 -1.10 -0.46 5.22
C ARG A 96 0.42 -0.66 5.30
N LEU A 97 1.20 0.08 4.51
CA LEU A 97 2.67 0.02 4.57
C LEU A 97 3.20 0.37 5.95
N TYR A 98 2.61 1.37 6.62
CA TYR A 98 2.98 1.71 7.98
C TYR A 98 2.61 0.59 8.97
N LYS A 99 1.39 0.05 8.88
CA LYS A 99 0.93 -1.07 9.72
C LYS A 99 1.79 -2.33 9.58
N THR A 100 2.36 -2.56 8.40
CA THR A 100 3.25 -3.69 8.12
C THR A 100 4.72 -3.39 8.38
N LYS A 101 5.05 -2.25 8.99
CA LYS A 101 6.42 -1.79 9.32
C LYS A 101 7.33 -1.63 8.09
N MET A 102 6.74 -1.31 6.94
CA MET A 102 7.44 -1.08 5.68
C MET A 102 7.66 0.41 5.37
N LEU A 103 6.95 1.29 6.08
CA LEU A 103 7.14 2.73 6.05
C LEU A 103 7.68 3.19 7.42
N ASP A 104 8.76 3.97 7.43
CA ASP A 104 9.29 4.51 8.66
C ASP A 104 8.36 5.57 9.28
N LYS A 105 8.59 5.86 10.55
CA LYS A 105 7.72 6.74 11.34
C LYS A 105 7.74 8.19 10.83
N GLU A 106 8.89 8.71 10.40
CA GLU A 106 9.01 10.10 9.96
C GLU A 106 8.25 10.34 8.65
N LEU A 107 8.44 9.44 7.68
CA LEU A 107 7.66 9.48 6.44
C LEU A 107 6.17 9.28 6.71
N TRP A 108 5.80 8.36 7.61
CA TRP A 108 4.40 8.18 8.01
C TRP A 108 3.80 9.45 8.62
N ASP A 109 4.49 10.10 9.55
CA ASP A 109 4.00 11.32 10.21
C ASP A 109 3.74 12.44 9.17
N ARG A 110 4.62 12.57 8.16
CA ARG A 110 4.41 13.49 7.03
C ARG A 110 3.15 13.14 6.22
N TRP A 111 2.98 11.87 5.88
CA TRP A 111 1.82 11.42 5.10
C TRP A 111 0.51 11.53 5.89
N LYS A 112 0.54 11.29 7.20
CA LYS A 112 -0.59 11.50 8.10
C LYS A 112 -1.02 12.98 8.11
N ALA A 113 -0.07 13.92 8.18
CA ALA A 113 -0.38 15.35 8.09
C ALA A 113 -0.98 15.74 6.72
N SER A 114 -0.48 15.13 5.64
CA SER A 114 -1.06 15.29 4.30
C SER A 114 -2.49 14.76 4.23
N ALA A 115 -2.73 13.54 4.70
CA ALA A 115 -4.07 12.93 4.76
C ALA A 115 -5.05 13.83 5.52
N LYS A 116 -4.65 14.32 6.71
CA LYS A 116 -5.47 15.25 7.50
C LYS A 116 -5.83 16.52 6.73
N SER A 117 -4.85 17.11 6.04
CA SER A 117 -5.06 18.34 5.26
C SER A 117 -6.00 18.09 4.07
N THR A 118 -5.82 16.97 3.37
CA THR A 118 -6.66 16.56 2.25
C THR A 118 -8.10 16.29 2.69
N MET A 119 -8.29 15.61 3.83
CA MET A 119 -9.62 15.31 4.38
C MET A 119 -10.38 16.54 4.88
N ASN A 120 -9.70 17.68 5.06
CA ASN A 120 -10.36 18.96 5.36
C ASN A 120 -10.93 19.65 4.11
N ILE A 121 -10.63 19.16 2.91
CA ILE A 121 -11.21 19.70 1.67
C ILE A 121 -12.69 19.25 1.58
N PRO A 122 -13.67 20.17 1.53
CA PRO A 122 -15.09 19.82 1.66
C PRO A 122 -15.60 18.79 0.65
N LYS A 123 -15.17 18.88 -0.61
CA LYS A 123 -15.54 17.91 -1.65
C LYS A 123 -15.00 16.51 -1.36
N ILE A 124 -13.73 16.41 -0.94
CA ILE A 124 -13.11 15.12 -0.59
C ILE A 124 -13.82 14.51 0.60
N LYS A 125 -14.11 15.31 1.64
CA LYS A 125 -14.86 14.86 2.81
C LYS A 125 -16.25 14.32 2.44
N LYS A 126 -16.97 15.01 1.56
CA LYS A 126 -18.29 14.58 1.08
C LYS A 126 -18.23 13.23 0.36
N VAL A 127 -17.21 13.03 -0.48
CA VAL A 127 -16.97 11.73 -1.14
C VAL A 127 -16.66 10.67 -0.11
N TRP A 128 -15.69 10.92 0.79
CA TRP A 128 -15.33 10.00 1.87
C TRP A 128 -16.52 9.56 2.70
N ASP A 129 -17.33 10.49 3.20
CA ASP A 129 -18.48 10.19 4.06
C ASP A 129 -19.49 9.25 3.37
N LYS A 130 -19.58 9.33 2.04
CA LYS A 130 -20.49 8.51 1.23
C LYS A 130 -19.91 7.15 0.85
N THR A 131 -18.58 7.03 0.74
CA THR A 131 -17.92 5.82 0.18
C THR A 131 -17.03 5.09 1.18
N LYS A 132 -16.88 5.56 2.42
CA LYS A 132 -15.93 4.99 3.39
C LYS A 132 -16.14 3.51 3.71
N ASP A 133 -17.33 2.98 3.48
CA ASP A 133 -17.68 1.57 3.69
C ASP A 133 -16.98 0.60 2.73
N ILE A 134 -16.47 1.08 1.58
CA ILE A 134 -15.67 0.26 0.65
C ILE A 134 -14.25 0.00 1.17
N HIS A 135 -13.78 0.79 2.13
CA HIS A 135 -12.42 0.74 2.66
C HIS A 135 -12.31 -0.17 3.89
N THR A 136 -11.07 -0.55 4.24
CA THR A 136 -10.87 -1.36 5.44
C THR A 136 -11.25 -0.65 6.73
N HIS A 137 -11.91 -1.38 7.65
CA HIS A 137 -12.39 -0.83 8.92
C HIS A 137 -11.32 -0.11 9.75
N GLU A 138 -10.08 -0.62 9.76
CA GLU A 138 -8.97 0.04 10.46
C GLU A 138 -8.60 1.38 9.82
N PHE A 139 -8.60 1.45 8.48
CA PHE A 139 -8.33 2.68 7.75
C PHE A 139 -9.46 3.70 7.95
N VAL A 140 -10.71 3.25 7.91
CA VAL A 140 -11.88 4.11 8.19
C VAL A 140 -11.77 4.74 9.57
N LYS A 141 -11.49 3.94 10.60
CA LYS A 141 -11.27 4.46 11.97
C LYS A 141 -10.11 5.45 12.04
N PHE A 142 -9.05 5.20 11.29
CA PHE A 142 -7.91 6.11 11.24
C PHE A 142 -8.30 7.45 10.63
N ILE A 143 -8.90 7.45 9.44
CA ILE A 143 -9.31 8.68 8.75
C ILE A 143 -10.35 9.47 9.55
N ASP A 144 -11.35 8.79 10.12
CA ASP A 144 -12.39 9.43 10.95
C ASP A 144 -11.81 10.02 12.27
N SER A 145 -10.56 9.67 12.64
CA SER A 145 -9.87 10.22 13.82
C SER A 145 -8.92 11.40 13.53
N LEU A 146 -8.71 11.76 12.27
CA LEU A 146 -7.79 12.85 11.86
C LEU A 146 -8.39 14.24 12.05
#